data_AF-W0E3Q1-F1
#
_entry.id   AF-W0E3Q1-F1
#
_cell.length_a   1.000
_cell.length_b   1.000
_cell.length_c   1.000
_cell.angle_alpha   90.00
_cell.angle_beta   90.00
_cell.angle_gamma   90.00
#
_symmetry.space_group_name_H-M   'P 1'
#
loop_
_entity.id
_entity.type
_entity.pdbx_description
1 polymer ?
#
loop_
_entity_poly.entity_id
_entity_poly.type
_entity_poly.pdbx_seq_one_letter_code
_entity_poly.pdbx_strand_id
1 'polypeptide(L)'
;MHQPARAVCGAGPVVLVLVASLVGCATATRHVTDWGSITLAPGDTGTCTSNPCAVYLQLPPGEGRYRVTANQVGLGDYPAGSLAALGHFYDSKALEIVGAGVARAYVYIPQTR
;
A
#
# COMPACT_ATOMS: atom_id res chain seq x y z
N MET A 1 -10.66 27.45 -27.09
CA MET A 1 -11.18 28.47 -26.16
C MET A 1 -10.36 28.38 -24.88
N HIS A 2 -9.78 29.51 -24.45
CA HIS A 2 -9.07 29.77 -23.18
C HIS A 2 -7.66 29.17 -22.95
N GLN A 3 -6.64 29.87 -23.45
CA GLN A 3 -5.53 30.39 -22.64
C GLN A 3 -5.84 31.87 -22.32
N PRO A 4 -5.12 32.62 -21.45
CA PRO A 4 -4.21 32.28 -20.34
C PRO A 4 -4.54 33.07 -19.04
N ALA A 5 -4.07 32.64 -17.86
CA ALA A 5 -4.05 33.50 -16.68
C ALA A 5 -2.60 33.81 -16.29
N ARG A 6 -2.27 35.09 -16.44
CA ARG A 6 -0.97 35.72 -16.28
C ARG A 6 -0.48 35.62 -14.83
N ALA A 7 0.80 35.27 -14.68
CA ALA A 7 1.57 35.56 -13.48
C ALA A 7 1.73 37.08 -13.35
N VAL A 8 1.25 37.64 -12.24
CA VAL A 8 1.50 39.04 -11.87
C VAL A 8 2.51 39.03 -10.73
N CYS A 9 3.73 39.47 -11.03
CA CYS A 9 4.75 39.81 -10.05
C CYS A 9 4.27 41.03 -9.24
N GLY A 10 3.84 40.81 -8.00
CA GLY A 10 3.65 41.86 -7.00
C GLY A 10 4.82 41.88 -6.04
N ALA A 11 5.67 42.91 -6.18
CA ALA A 11 6.69 43.24 -5.19
C ALA A 11 6.02 43.80 -3.92
N GLY A 12 6.25 43.13 -2.79
CA GLY A 12 5.82 43.57 -1.45
C GLY A 12 6.75 42.96 -0.39
N PRO A 13 7.21 43.73 0.61
CA PRO A 13 8.33 43.36 1.45
C PRO A 13 7.96 42.33 2.53
N VAL A 14 8.85 41.35 2.71
CA VAL A 14 9.21 40.64 3.94
C VAL A 14 8.10 40.44 4.98
N VAL A 15 7.48 39.26 4.95
CA VAL A 15 7.13 38.52 6.18
C VAL A 15 7.50 37.06 5.96
N LEU A 16 8.48 36.62 6.74
CA LEU A 16 9.04 35.28 6.77
C LEU A 16 8.06 34.36 7.50
N VAL A 17 7.16 33.70 6.77
CA VAL A 17 6.34 32.61 7.32
C VAL A 17 6.78 31.32 6.65
N LEU A 18 7.77 30.65 7.26
CA LEU A 18 8.01 29.23 7.05
C LEU A 18 6.78 28.47 7.57
N VAL A 19 5.76 28.32 6.73
CA VAL A 19 4.77 27.27 6.93
C VAL A 19 5.45 25.98 6.51
N ALA A 20 6.13 25.35 7.46
CA ALA A 20 6.52 23.95 7.35
C ALA A 20 5.23 23.14 7.22
N SER A 21 4.78 22.96 5.98
CA SER A 21 3.74 22.00 5.66
C SER A 21 4.30 20.62 5.99
N LEU A 22 4.05 20.17 7.21
CA LEU A 22 4.01 18.77 7.58
C LEU A 22 2.94 18.15 6.66
N VAL A 23 3.34 17.81 5.43
CA VAL A 23 2.59 16.91 4.56
C VAL A 23 2.72 15.55 5.25
N GLY A 24 1.93 15.35 6.30
CA GLY A 24 1.71 14.04 6.86
C GLY A 24 1.14 13.21 5.73
N CYS A 25 1.92 12.26 5.23
CA CYS A 25 1.40 11.19 4.40
C CYS A 25 0.37 10.44 5.26
N ALA A 26 -0.87 10.88 5.24
CA ALA A 26 -1.99 10.08 5.69
C ALA A 26 -2.04 8.89 4.73
N THR A 27 -1.45 7.77 5.14
CA THR A 27 -1.72 6.46 4.53
C THR A 27 -3.20 6.20 4.77
N ALA A 28 -4.04 6.63 3.81
CA ALA A 28 -5.44 6.31 3.82
C ALA A 28 -5.55 4.78 3.74
N THR A 29 -6.08 4.16 4.79
CA THR A 29 -6.47 2.75 4.76
C THR A 29 -7.47 2.58 3.64
N ARG A 30 -7.12 1.79 2.61
CA ARG A 30 -8.02 1.50 1.50
C ARG A 30 -8.70 0.16 1.75
N HIS A 31 -10.00 0.15 1.43
CA HIS A 31 -10.75 -1.07 1.32
C HIS A 31 -10.83 -1.47 -0.15
N VAL A 32 -10.33 -2.66 -0.48
CA VAL A 32 -10.35 -3.22 -1.84
C VAL A 32 -11.16 -4.50 -1.86
N THR A 33 -11.85 -4.78 -2.96
CA THR A 33 -12.65 -6.00 -3.12
C THR A 33 -12.48 -6.52 -4.52
N ASP A 34 -12.16 -7.81 -4.64
CA ASP A 34 -11.93 -8.49 -5.91
C ASP A 34 -12.39 -9.95 -5.86
N TRP A 35 -12.32 -10.62 -7.02
CA TRP A 35 -12.64 -12.03 -7.20
C TRP A 35 -11.50 -12.79 -7.88
N GLY A 36 -11.13 -13.95 -7.32
CA GLY A 36 -10.09 -14.85 -7.86
C GLY A 36 -8.65 -14.41 -7.55
N SER A 37 -8.37 -13.11 -7.63
CA SER A 37 -7.09 -12.52 -7.25
C SER A 37 -7.29 -11.17 -6.55
N ILE A 38 -6.33 -10.74 -5.72
CA ILE A 38 -6.36 -9.41 -5.08
C ILE A 38 -4.95 -8.86 -4.92
N THR A 39 -4.82 -7.54 -5.13
CA THR A 39 -3.57 -6.80 -4.88
C THR A 39 -3.75 -5.85 -3.72
N LEU A 40 -2.82 -5.88 -2.78
CA LEU A 40 -2.83 -5.02 -1.58
C LEU A 40 -1.57 -4.17 -1.52
N ALA A 41 -1.70 -2.93 -1.04
CA ALA A 41 -0.59 -2.11 -0.59
C ALA A 41 -0.46 -2.17 0.95
N PRO A 42 0.66 -1.69 1.52
CA PRO A 42 0.82 -1.64 2.97
C PRO A 42 -0.29 -0.78 3.61
N GLY A 43 -0.94 -1.32 4.63
CA GLY A 43 -2.07 -0.68 5.31
C GLY A 43 -3.45 -0.95 4.69
N ASP A 44 -3.54 -1.62 3.54
CA ASP A 44 -4.84 -1.95 2.93
C ASP A 44 -5.57 -3.06 3.69
N THR A 45 -6.90 -3.05 3.61
CA THR A 45 -7.74 -4.17 4.03
C THR A 45 -8.63 -4.59 2.88
N GLY A 46 -8.35 -5.75 2.31
CA GLY A 46 -9.06 -6.30 1.16
C GLY A 46 -10.01 -7.44 1.49
N THR A 47 -11.02 -7.63 0.65
CA THR A 47 -11.88 -8.82 0.62
C THR A 47 -11.75 -9.50 -0.73
N CYS A 48 -11.30 -10.76 -0.74
CA CYS A 48 -11.29 -11.58 -1.95
C CYS A 48 -12.42 -12.59 -1.89
N THR A 49 -13.36 -12.51 -2.81
CA THR A 49 -14.63 -13.26 -2.78
C THR A 49 -14.56 -14.66 -3.39
N SER A 50 -13.35 -15.15 -3.71
CA SER A 50 -13.08 -16.50 -4.23
C SER A 50 -12.24 -17.31 -3.23
N ASN A 51 -12.37 -18.63 -3.26
CA ASN A 51 -11.57 -19.55 -2.47
C ASN A 51 -11.09 -20.74 -3.34
N PRO A 52 -9.77 -20.93 -3.56
CA PRO A 52 -8.69 -20.09 -3.06
C PRO A 52 -8.63 -18.73 -3.79
N CYS A 53 -7.92 -17.77 -3.18
CA CYS A 53 -7.63 -16.48 -3.78
C CYS A 53 -6.13 -16.29 -4.02
N ALA A 54 -5.75 -15.82 -5.21
CA ALA A 54 -4.40 -15.40 -5.52
C ALA A 54 -4.10 -14.02 -4.89
N VAL A 55 -3.11 -13.94 -4.00
CA VAL A 55 -2.81 -12.70 -3.27
C VAL A 55 -1.48 -12.12 -3.73
N TYR A 56 -1.51 -10.82 -4.01
CA TYR A 56 -0.35 -10.01 -4.37
C TYR A 56 -0.18 -8.86 -3.38
N LEU A 57 1.07 -8.51 -3.08
CA LEU A 57 1.42 -7.43 -2.16
C LEU A 57 2.41 -6.45 -2.81
N GLN A 58 2.02 -5.19 -2.90
CA GLN A 58 2.91 -4.10 -3.32
C GLN A 58 3.91 -3.82 -2.21
N LEU A 59 5.19 -4.03 -2.49
CA LEU A 59 6.25 -3.73 -1.54
C LEU A 59 6.65 -2.25 -1.61
N PRO A 60 6.99 -1.64 -0.47
CA PRO A 60 7.46 -0.25 -0.46
C PRO A 60 8.78 -0.13 -1.23
N PRO A 61 9.07 1.05 -1.79
CA PRO A 61 10.37 1.32 -2.39
C PRO A 61 11.47 1.25 -1.32
N GLY A 62 12.67 0.88 -1.74
CA GLY A 62 13.82 0.72 -0.87
C GLY A 62 14.94 -0.02 -1.58
N GLU A 63 15.97 -0.39 -0.82
CA GLU A 63 17.09 -1.18 -1.31
C GLU A 63 16.97 -2.63 -0.83
N GLY A 64 17.51 -3.56 -1.62
CA GLY A 64 17.57 -4.97 -1.25
C GLY A 64 16.23 -5.71 -1.33
N ARG A 65 15.93 -6.52 -0.31
CA ARG A 65 14.77 -7.42 -0.29
C ARG A 65 14.06 -7.33 1.05
N TYR A 66 12.74 -7.48 1.02
CA TYR A 66 11.92 -7.60 2.20
C TYR A 66 11.47 -9.03 2.45
N ARG A 67 11.59 -9.45 3.71
CA ARG A 67 10.94 -10.65 4.22
C ARG A 67 9.45 -10.38 4.37
N VAL A 68 8.62 -11.21 3.76
CA VAL A 68 7.16 -11.11 3.88
C VAL A 68 6.63 -12.28 4.69
N THR A 69 5.69 -12.00 5.59
CA THR A 69 4.96 -13.02 6.34
C THR A 69 3.46 -12.89 6.14
N ALA A 70 2.74 -14.00 6.27
CA ALA A 70 1.29 -14.06 6.37
C ALA A 70 0.92 -14.81 7.64
N ASN A 71 0.19 -14.16 8.55
CA ASN A 71 -0.08 -14.70 9.88
C ASN A 71 1.19 -15.24 10.54
N GLN A 72 2.26 -14.43 10.53
CA GLN A 72 3.56 -14.75 11.12
C GLN A 72 4.32 -15.91 10.45
N VAL A 73 3.74 -16.59 9.46
CA VAL A 73 4.41 -17.61 8.65
C VAL A 73 5.16 -16.92 7.51
N GLY A 74 6.45 -17.21 7.37
CA GLY A 74 7.28 -16.63 6.32
C GLY A 74 6.90 -17.16 4.93
N LEU A 75 6.61 -16.25 4.00
CA LEU A 75 6.27 -16.56 2.61
C LEU A 75 7.48 -16.49 1.67
N GLY A 76 8.49 -15.69 2.03
CA GLY A 76 9.70 -15.54 1.24
C GLY A 76 10.31 -14.15 1.37
N ASP A 77 11.33 -13.93 0.56
CA ASP A 77 12.05 -12.66 0.46
C ASP A 77 11.90 -12.11 -0.95
N TYR A 78 11.45 -10.87 -1.08
CA TYR A 78 11.04 -10.27 -2.35
C TYR A 78 11.75 -8.93 -2.56
N PRO A 79 12.08 -8.54 -3.80
CA PRO A 79 12.77 -7.28 -4.07
C PRO A 79 11.97 -6.07 -3.58
N ALA A 80 12.64 -5.07 -3.02
CA ALA A 80 12.00 -3.79 -2.69
C ALA A 80 11.36 -3.14 -3.93
N GLY A 81 10.24 -2.43 -3.73
CA GLY A 81 9.47 -1.77 -4.79
C GLY A 81 8.73 -2.70 -5.75
N SER A 82 8.84 -4.03 -5.59
CA SER A 82 8.18 -5.00 -6.47
C SER A 82 6.75 -5.35 -6.04
N LEU A 83 5.99 -5.91 -6.97
CA LEU A 83 4.73 -6.59 -6.67
C LEU A 83 5.03 -8.06 -6.35
N ALA A 84 4.90 -8.45 -5.09
CA ALA A 84 5.16 -9.80 -4.63
C ALA A 84 3.94 -10.71 -4.87
N ALA A 85 4.12 -11.79 -5.63
CA ALA A 85 3.15 -12.87 -5.71
C ALA A 85 3.30 -13.78 -4.49
N LEU A 86 2.32 -13.73 -3.57
CA LEU A 86 2.37 -14.44 -2.29
C LEU A 86 1.82 -15.87 -2.39
N GLY A 87 1.03 -16.14 -3.42
CA GLY A 87 0.45 -17.45 -3.69
C GLY A 87 -1.08 -17.45 -3.54
N HIS A 88 -1.63 -18.65 -3.45
CA HIS A 88 -3.07 -18.88 -3.34
C HIS A 88 -3.42 -19.26 -1.90
N PHE A 89 -4.37 -18.54 -1.30
CA PHE A 89 -4.78 -18.77 0.08
C PHE A 89 -6.25 -19.18 0.18
N TYR A 90 -6.52 -20.07 1.13
CA TYR A 90 -7.87 -20.57 1.44
C TYR A 90 -8.48 -19.85 2.65
N ASP A 91 -7.66 -19.17 3.46
CA ASP A 91 -8.11 -18.44 4.66
C ASP A 91 -7.53 -17.04 4.68
N SER A 92 -8.22 -16.17 5.42
CA SER A 92 -7.81 -14.79 5.66
C SER A 92 -6.38 -14.68 6.19
N LYS A 93 -5.62 -13.70 5.69
CA LYS A 93 -4.22 -13.46 6.05
C LYS A 93 -4.00 -12.02 6.49
N ALA A 94 -3.17 -11.85 7.52
CA ALA A 94 -2.58 -10.60 7.91
C ALA A 94 -1.14 -10.57 7.42
N LEU A 95 -0.89 -9.76 6.40
CA LEU A 95 0.38 -9.64 5.68
C LEU A 95 1.28 -8.61 6.35
N GLU A 96 2.54 -8.96 6.53
CA GLU A 96 3.55 -8.10 7.15
C GLU A 96 4.83 -8.09 6.33
N ILE A 97 5.38 -6.90 6.15
CA ILE A 97 6.68 -6.67 5.51
C ILE A 97 7.66 -6.35 6.63
N VAL A 98 8.44 -7.36 7.04
CA VAL A 98 9.22 -7.31 8.28
C VAL A 98 10.30 -6.24 8.20
N GLY A 99 10.39 -5.40 9.23
CA GLY A 99 11.40 -4.34 9.33
C GLY A 99 11.22 -3.15 8.39
N ALA A 100 10.15 -3.11 7.58
CA ALA A 100 9.90 -2.01 6.66
C ALA A 100 9.24 -0.78 7.32
N GLY A 101 8.79 -0.88 8.57
CA GLY A 101 8.13 0.22 9.29
C GLY A 101 6.79 0.65 8.68
N VAL A 102 6.20 -0.17 7.82
CA VAL A 102 4.90 0.07 7.18
C VAL A 102 3.78 -0.69 7.88
N ALA A 103 2.55 -0.20 7.76
CA ALA A 103 1.38 -0.88 8.31
C ALA A 103 1.13 -2.23 7.63
N ARG A 104 0.58 -3.17 8.41
CA ARG A 104 0.16 -4.49 7.91
C ARG A 104 -0.99 -4.34 6.93
N ALA A 105 -1.01 -5.21 5.93
CA ALA A 105 -2.16 -5.36 5.05
C ALA A 105 -2.99 -6.58 5.48
N TYR A 106 -4.29 -6.57 5.21
CA TYR A 106 -5.19 -7.65 5.58
C TYR A 106 -5.96 -8.10 4.35
N VAL A 107 -6.12 -9.41 4.18
CA VAL A 107 -7.03 -10.00 3.20
C VAL A 107 -8.03 -10.90 3.92
N TYR A 108 -9.31 -10.62 3.72
CA TYR A 108 -10.41 -11.51 4.07
C TYR A 108 -10.70 -12.45 2.90
N ILE A 109 -10.74 -13.75 3.17
CA ILE A 109 -11.07 -14.81 2.20
C ILE A 109 -12.19 -15.65 2.83
N PRO A 110 -13.39 -15.71 2.21
CA PRO A 110 -14.50 -16.47 2.73
C PRO A 110 -14.15 -17.96 2.73
N GLN A 111 -14.41 -18.63 3.84
CA GLN A 111 -14.25 -20.07 3.96
C GLN A 111 -15.45 -20.74 3.27
N THR A 112 -15.22 -21.40 2.14
CA THR A 112 -16.19 -22.36 1.61
C THR A 112 -15.97 -23.67 2.34
N ARG A 113 -16.86 -24.00 3.28
CA ARG A 113 -16.93 -25.34 3.88
C ARG A 113 -17.41 -26.36 2.85
#